data_AF-A0A8K1MHD7-F1
#
_entry.id   AF-A0A8K1MHD7-F1
#
_cell.length_a   1.000
_cell.length_b   1.000
_cell.length_c   1.000
_cell.angle_alpha   90.00
_cell.angle_beta   90.00
_cell.angle_gamma   90.00
#
_symmetry.space_group_name_H-M   'P 1'
#
loop_
_entity.id
_entity.type
_entity.pdbx_description
1 polymer ?
#
loop_
_entity_poly.entity_id
_entity_poly.type
_entity_poly.pdbx_seq_one_letter_code
_entity_poly.pdbx_strand_id
1 'polypeptide(L)'
;MVFFSVGTIRIRGRDGQGIYSVYDLEELTNVIIPHFDKYPLLTQKRANYLLFKQVVAIMKNKEHLTSEGLTKIISIRASMNKGLSETLYTNFPGIIPAVRPLVESMKIPDSNWLAGFTEAEGCFYVSINKSKTTTGFAVQLKFQLTQHYRDKQLMECLETYLGCGRYEARSQNIQAGNFVVSKLSDITEKIIPFFDKYPILGCKSKDYADFKRASELIQNKAHLTAEGLDQIKKIKGGMNTGRE
;
A
#
# COMPACT_ATOMS: atom_id res chain seq x y z
N MET A 1 -13.95 -17.71 5.80
CA MET A 1 -12.90 -18.43 5.06
C MET A 1 -11.56 -17.80 5.42
N VAL A 2 -10.58 -18.58 5.91
CA VAL A 2 -9.24 -18.06 6.27
C VAL A 2 -8.35 -18.22 5.04
N PHE A 3 -7.83 -17.12 4.47
CA PHE A 3 -7.16 -17.14 3.16
C PHE A 3 -5.94 -18.07 3.11
N PHE A 4 -4.99 -17.90 4.05
CA PHE A 4 -3.78 -18.72 4.12
C PHE A 4 -3.96 -19.99 4.96
N SER A 5 -4.96 -20.04 5.85
CA SER A 5 -5.19 -21.13 6.81
C SER A 5 -3.99 -21.48 7.73
N VAL A 6 -2.98 -20.61 7.80
CA VAL A 6 -1.79 -20.74 8.66
C VAL A 6 -1.56 -19.46 9.46
N GLY A 7 -0.59 -19.44 10.37
CA GLY A 7 -0.20 -18.25 11.12
C GLY A 7 -1.07 -17.93 12.33
N THR A 8 -0.71 -16.83 13.00
CA THR A 8 -1.34 -16.40 14.25
C THR A 8 -1.68 -14.91 14.20
N ILE A 9 -2.74 -14.52 14.92
CA ILE A 9 -3.13 -13.12 15.10
C ILE A 9 -2.89 -12.73 16.56
N ARG A 10 -2.27 -11.58 16.78
CA ARG A 10 -2.11 -10.96 18.09
C ARG A 10 -2.56 -9.50 18.04
N ILE A 11 -3.19 -9.03 19.10
CA ILE A 11 -3.61 -7.62 19.22
C ILE A 11 -2.62 -6.87 20.11
N ARG A 12 -2.09 -5.74 19.63
CA ARG A 12 -1.28 -4.84 20.47
C ARG A 12 -2.20 -3.97 21.33
N GLY A 13 -2.06 -4.11 22.65
CA GLY A 13 -3.02 -3.55 23.61
C GLY A 13 -3.17 -2.03 23.66
N ARG A 14 -2.17 -1.24 23.22
CA ARG A 14 -2.23 0.23 23.35
C ARG A 14 -3.02 0.92 22.24
N ASP A 15 -2.98 0.38 21.02
CA ASP A 15 -3.55 1.01 19.82
C ASP A 15 -4.56 0.10 19.08
N GLY A 16 -4.89 -1.08 19.64
CA GLY A 16 -5.81 -2.04 19.04
C GLY A 16 -5.31 -2.68 17.73
N GLN A 17 -4.05 -2.45 17.34
CA GLN A 17 -3.52 -2.95 16.08
C GLN A 17 -3.40 -4.48 16.08
N GLY A 18 -4.05 -5.12 15.11
CA GLY A 18 -3.89 -6.55 14.83
C GLY A 18 -2.62 -6.84 14.04
N ILE A 19 -1.86 -7.83 14.49
CA ILE A 19 -0.67 -8.35 13.81
C ILE A 19 -0.94 -9.79 13.43
N TYR A 20 -0.99 -10.06 12.13
CA TYR A 20 -0.94 -11.41 11.58
C TYR A 20 0.51 -11.80 11.30
N SER A 21 0.92 -12.99 11.72
CA SER A 21 2.30 -13.45 11.52
C SER A 21 2.39 -14.96 11.32
N VAL A 22 3.27 -15.36 10.41
CA VAL A 22 3.63 -16.76 10.13
C VAL A 22 5.13 -16.89 10.41
N TYR A 23 5.48 -17.76 11.35
CA TYR A 23 6.87 -17.98 11.77
C TYR A 23 7.30 -19.44 11.61
N ASP A 24 6.34 -20.37 11.52
CA ASP A 24 6.63 -21.78 11.38
C ASP A 24 7.30 -22.06 10.01
N LEU A 25 8.38 -22.84 10.04
CA LEU A 25 9.19 -23.07 8.85
C LEU A 25 8.46 -23.91 7.79
N GLU A 26 7.62 -24.86 8.22
CA GLU A 26 6.82 -25.68 7.29
C GLU A 26 5.71 -24.83 6.66
N GLU A 27 4.99 -24.02 7.44
CA GLU A 27 3.98 -23.08 6.94
C GLU A 27 4.59 -22.07 5.95
N LEU A 28 5.76 -21.52 6.27
CA LEU A 28 6.49 -20.62 5.37
C LEU A 28 6.84 -21.32 4.06
N THR A 29 7.41 -22.53 4.15
CA THR A 29 7.89 -23.30 3.00
C THR A 29 6.76 -23.76 2.09
N ASN A 30 5.65 -24.24 2.66
CA ASN A 30 4.62 -24.97 1.93
C ASN A 30 3.41 -24.10 1.57
N VAL A 31 3.22 -22.94 2.24
CA VAL A 31 2.07 -22.06 2.00
C VAL A 31 2.51 -20.67 1.53
N ILE A 32 3.38 -20.00 2.29
CA ILE A 32 3.71 -18.59 2.03
C ILE A 32 4.60 -18.41 0.80
N ILE A 33 5.68 -19.19 0.69
CA ILE A 33 6.57 -19.11 -0.48
C ILE A 33 5.83 -19.49 -1.78
N PRO A 34 5.09 -20.61 -1.88
CA PRO A 34 4.38 -20.96 -3.12
C PRO A 34 3.35 -19.90 -3.53
N HIS A 35 2.68 -19.25 -2.56
CA HIS A 35 1.74 -18.18 -2.87
C HIS A 35 2.42 -16.98 -3.53
N PHE A 36 3.48 -16.45 -2.93
CA PHE A 36 4.17 -15.26 -3.47
C PHE A 36 5.06 -15.55 -4.68
N ASP A 37 5.40 -16.82 -4.94
CA ASP A 37 5.95 -17.25 -6.21
C ASP A 37 4.90 -17.21 -7.33
N LYS A 38 3.68 -17.67 -7.03
CA LYS A 38 2.55 -17.66 -7.98
C LYS A 38 1.97 -16.26 -8.20
N TYR A 39 1.94 -15.44 -7.16
CA TYR A 39 1.41 -14.07 -7.15
C TYR A 39 2.48 -13.08 -6.68
N PRO A 40 3.43 -12.68 -7.55
CA PRO A 40 4.57 -11.88 -7.15
C PRO A 40 4.21 -10.48 -6.64
N LEU A 41 4.96 -10.02 -5.63
CA LEU A 41 4.91 -8.63 -5.17
C LEU A 41 5.45 -7.70 -6.27
N LEU A 42 4.83 -6.53 -6.47
CA LEU A 42 5.24 -5.58 -7.52
C LEU A 42 6.12 -4.43 -7.03
N THR A 43 6.12 -4.15 -5.72
CA THR A 43 6.97 -3.10 -5.14
C THR A 43 8.39 -3.61 -4.89
N GLN A 44 9.29 -2.73 -4.46
CA GLN A 44 10.62 -3.05 -3.95
C GLN A 44 10.60 -4.01 -2.75
N LYS A 45 9.43 -4.30 -2.17
CA LYS A 45 9.25 -5.40 -1.21
C LYS A 45 9.53 -6.77 -1.84
N ARG A 46 9.41 -6.94 -3.17
CA ARG A 46 9.76 -8.17 -3.88
C ARG A 46 11.21 -8.59 -3.64
N ALA A 47 12.16 -7.66 -3.69
CA ALA A 47 13.56 -7.99 -3.39
C ALA A 47 13.73 -8.52 -1.95
N ASN A 48 13.01 -7.96 -0.97
CA ASN A 48 13.02 -8.52 0.39
C ASN A 48 12.39 -9.92 0.44
N TYR A 49 11.30 -10.15 -0.30
CA TYR A 49 10.68 -11.47 -0.41
C TYR A 49 11.65 -12.50 -1.02
N LEU A 50 12.36 -12.15 -2.09
CA LEU A 50 13.32 -13.05 -2.73
C LEU A 50 14.49 -13.41 -1.78
N LEU A 51 15.01 -12.42 -1.04
CA LEU A 51 16.02 -12.64 0.00
C LEU A 51 15.46 -13.49 1.16
N PHE A 52 14.23 -13.21 1.60
CA PHE A 52 13.55 -14.01 2.62
C PHE A 52 13.38 -15.48 2.20
N LYS A 53 12.97 -15.71 0.95
CA LYS A 53 12.86 -17.05 0.37
C LYS A 53 14.19 -17.81 0.40
N GLN A 54 15.32 -17.14 0.15
CA GLN A 54 16.64 -17.76 0.27
C GLN A 54 16.94 -18.19 1.71
N VAL A 55 16.61 -17.36 2.70
CA VAL A 55 16.77 -17.71 4.12
C VAL A 55 15.91 -18.92 4.48
N VAL A 56 14.65 -18.95 4.05
CA VAL A 56 13.76 -20.11 4.28
C VAL A 56 14.35 -21.39 3.68
N ALA A 57 14.94 -21.33 2.48
CA ALA A 57 15.60 -22.48 1.87
C ALA A 57 16.83 -22.98 2.66
N ILE A 58 17.70 -22.05 3.10
CA ILE A 58 18.86 -22.38 3.97
C ILE A 58 18.37 -23.03 5.28
N MET A 59 17.29 -22.50 5.85
CA MET A 59 16.71 -23.05 7.08
C MET A 59 16.13 -24.45 6.87
N LYS A 60 15.37 -24.65 5.78
CA LYS A 60 14.79 -25.94 5.38
C LYS A 60 15.86 -27.03 5.21
N ASN A 61 17.00 -26.67 4.62
CA ASN A 61 18.12 -27.59 4.42
C ASN A 61 18.99 -27.78 5.68
N LYS A 62 18.64 -27.15 6.81
CA LYS A 62 19.42 -27.15 8.05
C LYS A 62 20.84 -26.56 7.93
N GLU A 63 21.15 -25.88 6.83
CA GLU A 63 22.45 -25.23 6.60
C GLU A 63 22.73 -24.14 7.64
N HIS A 64 21.70 -23.49 8.17
CA HIS A 64 21.80 -22.47 9.22
C HIS A 64 22.45 -22.95 10.53
N LEU A 65 22.61 -24.27 10.72
CA LEU A 65 23.28 -24.86 11.88
C LEU A 65 24.81 -24.84 11.75
N THR A 66 25.36 -24.48 10.58
CA THR A 66 26.81 -24.32 10.38
C THR A 66 27.20 -22.85 10.41
N SER A 67 28.46 -22.56 10.74
CA SER A 67 28.99 -21.19 10.71
C SER A 67 28.89 -20.57 9.31
N GLU A 68 29.06 -21.36 8.25
CA GLU A 68 28.92 -20.91 6.87
C GLU A 68 27.46 -20.52 6.54
N GLY A 69 26.50 -21.40 6.86
CA GLY A 69 25.09 -21.13 6.60
C GLY A 69 24.55 -19.96 7.44
N LEU A 70 25.00 -19.84 8.69
CA LEU A 70 24.68 -18.67 9.52
C LEU A 70 25.25 -17.38 8.91
N THR A 71 26.52 -17.39 8.50
CA THR A 71 27.16 -16.23 7.84
C THR A 71 26.40 -15.81 6.57
N LYS A 72 25.94 -16.78 5.78
CA LYS A 72 25.10 -16.53 4.61
C LYS A 72 23.77 -15.87 4.96
N ILE A 73 23.10 -16.31 6.03
CA ILE A 73 21.88 -15.66 6.53
C ILE A 73 22.15 -14.22 6.97
N ILE A 74 23.25 -13.96 7.69
CA ILE A 74 23.61 -12.61 8.13
C ILE A 74 23.91 -11.70 6.93
N SER A 75 24.65 -12.21 5.93
CA SER A 75 24.88 -11.49 4.65
C SER A 75 23.56 -11.12 3.95
N ILE A 76 22.60 -12.05 3.88
CA ILE A 76 21.27 -11.77 3.33
C ILE A 76 20.52 -10.73 4.17
N ARG A 77 20.53 -10.89 5.51
CA ARG A 77 19.85 -9.99 6.45
C ARG A 77 20.38 -8.56 6.37
N ALA A 78 21.66 -8.38 6.05
CA ALA A 78 22.29 -7.08 5.85
C ALA A 78 21.68 -6.31 4.67
N SER A 79 21.14 -7.01 3.67
CA SER A 79 20.51 -6.41 2.47
C SER A 79 18.99 -6.32 2.54
N MET A 80 18.39 -6.82 3.62
CA MET A 80 16.94 -6.81 3.84
C MET A 80 16.49 -5.62 4.69
N ASN A 81 15.37 -5.01 4.32
CA ASN A 81 14.68 -3.99 5.10
C ASN A 81 15.61 -2.83 5.53
N LYS A 82 15.94 -2.75 6.83
CA LYS A 82 16.83 -1.73 7.42
C LYS A 82 18.27 -2.19 7.61
N GLY A 83 18.64 -3.38 7.12
CA GLY A 83 19.96 -3.96 7.34
C GLY A 83 20.18 -4.41 8.80
N LEU A 84 21.44 -4.66 9.17
CA LEU A 84 21.81 -5.23 10.46
C LEU A 84 21.51 -4.29 11.62
N SER A 85 21.18 -4.85 12.79
CA SER A 85 21.22 -4.10 14.05
C SER A 85 22.68 -3.89 14.47
N GLU A 86 22.90 -2.94 15.38
CA GLU A 86 24.22 -2.69 15.98
C GLU A 86 24.84 -3.98 16.55
N THR A 87 24.07 -4.73 17.34
CA THR A 87 24.51 -6.01 17.90
C THR A 87 24.97 -6.99 16.81
N LEU A 88 24.24 -7.12 15.71
CA LEU A 88 24.63 -8.02 14.62
C LEU A 88 25.87 -7.52 13.90
N TYR A 89 26.01 -6.21 13.71
CA TYR A 89 27.19 -5.63 13.10
C TYR A 89 28.45 -5.87 13.94
N THR A 90 28.36 -5.71 15.25
CA THR A 90 29.48 -5.97 16.18
C THR A 90 29.90 -7.44 16.20
N ASN A 91 28.93 -8.38 16.11
CA ASN A 91 29.22 -9.81 16.15
C ASN A 91 29.69 -10.38 14.80
N PHE A 92 29.40 -9.69 13.69
CA PHE A 92 29.79 -10.11 12.34
C PHE A 92 30.53 -8.97 11.62
N PRO A 93 31.70 -8.55 12.13
CA PRO A 93 32.46 -7.45 11.54
C PRO A 93 32.93 -7.82 10.14
N GLY A 94 32.88 -6.86 9.21
CA GLY A 94 33.34 -7.06 7.82
C GLY A 94 32.40 -7.90 6.94
N ILE A 95 31.19 -8.24 7.42
CA ILE A 95 30.22 -8.98 6.60
C ILE A 95 29.88 -8.20 5.32
N ILE A 96 29.99 -8.88 4.18
CA ILE A 96 29.61 -8.33 2.88
C ILE A 96 28.11 -8.59 2.68
N PRO A 97 27.28 -7.54 2.50
CA PRO A 97 25.85 -7.73 2.25
C PRO A 97 25.60 -8.47 0.94
N ALA A 98 24.61 -9.37 0.92
CA ALA A 98 24.21 -10.08 -0.28
C ALA A 98 23.70 -9.10 -1.35
N VAL A 99 23.93 -9.39 -2.64
CA VAL A 99 23.42 -8.53 -3.70
C VAL A 99 21.90 -8.49 -3.64
N ARG A 100 21.33 -7.29 -3.54
CA ARG A 100 19.88 -7.11 -3.53
C ARG A 100 19.33 -7.37 -4.93
N PRO A 101 18.35 -8.28 -5.11
CA PRO A 101 17.77 -8.54 -6.42
C PRO A 101 17.19 -7.27 -7.04
N LEU A 102 17.43 -7.08 -8.34
CA LEU A 102 16.77 -6.02 -9.10
C LEU A 102 15.27 -6.33 -9.20
N VAL A 103 14.43 -5.36 -8.84
CA VAL A 103 13.00 -5.41 -9.09
C VAL A 103 12.74 -4.48 -10.26
N GLU A 104 12.62 -5.07 -11.45
CA GLU A 104 12.20 -4.33 -12.63
C GLU A 104 10.74 -3.90 -12.51
N SER A 105 10.41 -2.77 -13.13
CA SER A 105 9.03 -2.31 -13.20
C SER A 105 8.19 -3.35 -13.92
N MET A 106 7.22 -3.90 -13.21
CA MET A 106 6.29 -4.88 -13.74
C MET A 106 4.97 -4.19 -14.12
N LYS A 107 4.43 -4.59 -15.27
CA LYS A 107 3.04 -4.32 -15.62
C LYS A 107 2.15 -4.86 -14.50
N ILE A 108 1.14 -4.08 -14.10
CA ILE A 108 0.15 -4.52 -13.12
C ILE A 108 -0.63 -5.69 -13.75
N PRO A 109 -0.49 -6.93 -13.23
CA PRO A 109 -0.97 -8.12 -13.92
C PRO A 109 -2.46 -8.36 -13.70
N ASP A 110 -3.02 -7.85 -12.61
CA ASP A 110 -4.41 -8.04 -12.20
C ASP A 110 -4.91 -6.77 -11.51
N SER A 111 -6.11 -6.30 -11.86
CA SER A 111 -6.72 -5.12 -11.24
C SER A 111 -7.06 -5.31 -9.76
N ASN A 112 -7.30 -6.55 -9.30
CA ASN A 112 -7.46 -6.87 -7.88
C ASN A 112 -6.19 -6.58 -7.07
N TRP A 113 -5.01 -6.66 -7.71
CA TRP A 113 -3.77 -6.22 -7.07
C TRP A 113 -3.83 -4.74 -6.72
N LEU A 114 -4.34 -3.89 -7.62
CA LEU A 114 -4.46 -2.46 -7.36
C LEU A 114 -5.53 -2.15 -6.31
N ALA A 115 -6.64 -2.91 -6.28
CA ALA A 115 -7.62 -2.81 -5.19
C ALA A 115 -6.98 -3.13 -3.82
N GLY A 116 -6.26 -4.25 -3.71
CA GLY A 116 -5.54 -4.62 -2.49
C GLY A 116 -4.39 -3.67 -2.13
N PHE A 117 -3.72 -3.08 -3.12
CA PHE A 117 -2.71 -2.05 -2.87
C PHE A 117 -3.34 -0.75 -2.36
N THR A 118 -4.52 -0.41 -2.87
CA THR A 118 -5.31 0.76 -2.44
C THR A 118 -5.87 0.59 -1.03
N GLU A 119 -6.18 -0.63 -0.57
CA GLU A 119 -6.49 -0.89 0.83
C GLU A 119 -5.40 -0.41 1.78
N ALA A 120 -4.15 -0.66 1.43
CA ALA A 120 -3.01 -0.33 2.27
C ALA A 120 -2.56 1.13 2.12
N GLU A 121 -2.39 1.60 0.88
CA GLU A 121 -1.69 2.85 0.57
C GLU A 121 -2.63 3.96 0.05
N GLY A 122 -3.91 3.63 -0.15
CA GLY A 122 -4.90 4.48 -0.78
C GLY A 122 -5.64 5.40 0.17
N CYS A 123 -6.04 6.56 -0.36
CA CYS A 123 -6.84 7.56 0.32
C CYS A 123 -7.90 8.12 -0.63
N PHE A 124 -9.16 8.03 -0.20
CA PHE A 124 -10.30 8.70 -0.81
C PHE A 124 -10.63 9.94 0.01
N TYR A 125 -10.44 11.12 -0.59
CA TYR A 125 -10.47 12.37 0.14
C TYR A 125 -11.40 13.40 -0.48
N VAL A 126 -12.18 14.07 0.37
CA VAL A 126 -12.99 15.24 0.03
C VAL A 126 -12.33 16.48 0.63
N SER A 127 -11.87 17.39 -0.21
CA SER A 127 -11.34 18.69 0.21
C SER A 127 -12.44 19.75 0.20
N ILE A 128 -12.50 20.57 1.25
CA ILE A 128 -13.40 21.74 1.33
C ILE A 128 -12.55 22.93 1.76
N ASN A 129 -12.31 23.86 0.84
CA ASN A 129 -11.43 25.00 1.05
C ASN A 129 -12.20 26.31 0.87
N LYS A 130 -11.84 27.36 1.60
CA LYS A 130 -12.41 28.70 1.39
C LYS A 130 -12.17 29.14 -0.06
N SER A 131 -13.19 29.70 -0.69
CA SER A 131 -13.16 30.15 -2.08
C SER A 131 -14.10 31.33 -2.28
N LYS A 132 -14.00 31.99 -3.43
CA LYS A 132 -14.89 33.09 -3.85
C LYS A 132 -16.20 32.60 -4.50
N THR A 133 -16.55 31.32 -4.33
CA THR A 133 -17.81 30.74 -4.82
C THR A 133 -19.00 31.28 -4.03
N THR A 134 -20.22 31.09 -4.54
CA THR A 134 -21.46 31.53 -3.88
C THR A 134 -21.61 31.01 -2.45
N THR A 135 -21.17 29.77 -2.19
CA THR A 135 -21.21 29.16 -0.85
C THR A 135 -20.04 29.58 0.04
N GLY A 136 -19.05 30.32 -0.49
CA GLY A 136 -17.79 30.63 0.19
C GLY A 136 -16.78 29.48 0.24
N PHE A 137 -17.10 28.34 -0.36
CA PHE A 137 -16.25 27.14 -0.35
C PHE A 137 -16.16 26.45 -1.71
N ALA A 138 -14.97 25.97 -2.03
CA ALA A 138 -14.72 25.04 -3.14
C ALA A 138 -14.60 23.63 -2.59
N VAL A 139 -15.31 22.69 -3.23
CA VAL A 139 -15.23 21.26 -2.93
C VAL A 139 -14.44 20.57 -4.04
N GLN A 140 -13.48 19.73 -3.66
CA GLN A 140 -12.70 18.93 -4.61
C GLN A 140 -12.58 17.49 -4.10
N LEU A 141 -12.70 16.53 -5.01
CA LEU A 141 -12.39 15.13 -4.75
C LEU A 141 -10.95 14.82 -5.11
N LYS A 142 -10.31 13.97 -4.31
CA LYS A 142 -8.95 13.48 -4.56
C LYS A 142 -8.87 12.00 -4.22
N PHE A 143 -8.51 11.19 -5.21
CA PHE A 143 -7.97 9.86 -5.00
C PHE A 143 -6.45 9.95 -4.96
N GLN A 144 -5.82 9.30 -3.97
CA GLN A 144 -4.37 9.34 -3.81
C GLN A 144 -3.84 7.98 -3.36
N LEU A 145 -2.71 7.58 -3.94
CA LEU A 145 -1.84 6.51 -3.42
C LEU A 145 -0.52 7.14 -3.02
N THR A 146 -0.01 6.84 -1.83
CA THR A 146 1.29 7.35 -1.35
C THR A 146 2.27 6.19 -1.20
N GLN A 147 3.50 6.34 -1.71
CA GLN A 147 4.53 5.31 -1.57
C GLN A 147 5.93 5.93 -1.52
N HIS A 148 6.90 5.19 -0.97
CA HIS A 148 8.29 5.61 -0.96
C HIS A 148 8.84 5.84 -2.38
N TYR A 149 9.71 6.83 -2.58
CA TYR A 149 10.21 7.22 -3.92
C TYR A 149 10.95 6.10 -4.67
N ARG A 150 11.45 5.09 -3.94
CA ARG A 150 12.07 3.88 -4.51
C ARG A 150 11.14 3.09 -5.43
N ASP A 151 9.83 3.28 -5.26
CA ASP A 151 8.76 2.66 -6.04
C ASP A 151 8.15 3.68 -7.03
N LYS A 152 8.84 4.80 -7.32
CA LYS A 152 8.38 5.85 -8.24
C LYS A 152 7.94 5.28 -9.59
N GLN A 153 8.72 4.38 -10.18
CA GLN A 153 8.40 3.79 -11.48
C GLN A 153 7.04 3.07 -11.48
N LEU A 154 6.72 2.34 -10.40
CA LEU A 154 5.41 1.71 -10.23
C LEU A 154 4.29 2.76 -10.15
N MET A 155 4.53 3.87 -9.46
CA MET A 155 3.57 4.96 -9.35
C MET A 155 3.33 5.67 -10.69
N GLU A 156 4.37 5.86 -11.50
CA GLU A 156 4.25 6.39 -12.86
C GLU A 156 3.50 5.41 -13.79
N CYS A 157 3.70 4.10 -13.62
CA CYS A 157 2.94 3.09 -14.37
C CYS A 157 1.41 3.15 -14.11
N LEU A 158 0.98 3.64 -12.93
CA LEU A 158 -0.45 3.79 -12.62
C LEU A 158 -1.12 4.84 -13.50
N GLU A 159 -0.39 5.87 -13.95
CA GLU A 159 -0.93 6.89 -14.85
C GLU A 159 -1.39 6.27 -16.18
N THR A 160 -0.52 5.46 -16.77
CA THR A 160 -0.82 4.72 -17.99
C THR A 160 -1.88 3.64 -17.75
N TYR A 161 -1.78 2.92 -16.63
CA TYR A 161 -2.69 1.81 -16.32
C TYR A 161 -4.14 2.25 -16.11
N LEU A 162 -4.35 3.34 -15.35
CA LEU A 162 -5.67 3.92 -15.11
C LEU A 162 -6.09 4.91 -16.20
N GLY A 163 -5.19 5.25 -17.12
CA GLY A 163 -5.40 6.26 -18.17
C GLY A 163 -5.71 7.66 -17.61
N CYS A 164 -5.30 7.95 -16.37
CA CYS A 164 -5.53 9.22 -15.69
C CYS A 164 -4.61 9.41 -14.49
N GLY A 165 -4.69 10.59 -13.88
CA GLY A 165 -3.88 10.96 -12.72
C GLY A 165 -2.49 11.44 -13.11
N ARG A 166 -1.65 11.64 -12.10
CA ARG A 166 -0.25 12.04 -12.25
C ARG A 166 0.55 11.67 -11.01
N TYR A 167 1.86 11.48 -11.17
CA TYR A 167 2.81 11.38 -10.09
C TYR A 167 3.24 12.77 -9.60
N GLU A 168 3.20 12.97 -8.30
CA GLU A 168 3.67 14.15 -7.59
C GLU A 168 4.73 13.72 -6.57
N ALA A 169 5.98 14.13 -6.78
CA ALA A 169 7.02 13.98 -5.75
C ALA A 169 6.66 14.85 -4.54
N ARG A 170 6.85 14.33 -3.32
CA ARG A 170 6.80 15.18 -2.11
C ARG A 170 8.09 15.99 -1.99
N SER A 171 8.14 16.90 -1.02
CA SER A 171 9.33 17.71 -0.74
C SER A 171 10.57 16.83 -0.55
N GLN A 172 11.76 17.36 -0.84
CA GLN A 172 13.01 16.58 -0.83
C GLN A 172 13.29 15.90 0.52
N ASN A 173 12.81 16.47 1.62
CA ASN A 173 12.96 15.91 2.97
C ASN A 173 12.01 14.73 3.26
N ILE A 174 11.01 14.50 2.39
CA ILE A 174 10.04 13.42 2.49
C ILE A 174 10.35 12.43 1.37
N GLN A 175 10.86 11.25 1.74
CA GLN A 175 11.23 10.17 0.81
C GLN A 175 10.00 9.44 0.24
N ALA A 176 8.99 10.16 -0.25
CA ALA A 176 7.76 9.60 -0.78
C ALA A 176 7.24 10.40 -1.97
N GLY A 177 6.39 9.76 -2.77
CA GLY A 177 5.62 10.38 -3.83
C GLY A 177 4.15 9.98 -3.75
N ASN A 178 3.33 10.69 -4.49
CA ASN A 178 1.90 10.45 -4.57
C ASN A 178 1.49 10.21 -6.03
N PHE A 179 0.73 9.16 -6.30
CA PHE A 179 -0.13 9.14 -7.48
C PHE A 179 -1.44 9.82 -7.12
N VAL A 180 -1.86 10.81 -7.89
CA VAL A 180 -3.00 11.68 -7.58
C VAL A 180 -3.97 11.78 -8.76
N VAL A 181 -5.25 11.57 -8.49
CA VAL A 181 -6.35 11.87 -9.42
C VAL A 181 -7.28 12.86 -8.75
N SER A 182 -7.41 14.06 -9.33
CA SER A 182 -8.20 15.16 -8.77
C SER A 182 -9.17 15.81 -9.77
N LYS A 183 -9.11 15.39 -11.04
CA LYS A 183 -10.04 15.85 -12.08
C LYS A 183 -11.35 15.11 -11.91
N LEU A 184 -12.47 15.86 -11.78
CA LEU A 184 -13.78 15.26 -11.52
C LEU A 184 -14.15 14.20 -12.57
N SER A 185 -13.95 14.48 -13.87
CA SER A 185 -14.26 13.53 -14.94
C SER A 185 -13.47 12.23 -14.82
N ASP A 186 -12.16 12.29 -14.53
CA ASP A 186 -11.35 11.08 -14.34
C ASP A 186 -11.81 10.29 -13.11
N ILE A 187 -12.22 10.98 -12.04
CA ILE A 187 -12.76 10.32 -10.85
C ILE A 187 -14.05 9.57 -11.19
N THR A 188 -14.98 10.23 -11.87
CA THR A 188 -16.33 9.69 -12.12
C THR A 188 -16.37 8.68 -13.25
N GLU A 189 -15.50 8.81 -14.26
CA GLU A 189 -15.50 7.96 -15.46
C GLU A 189 -14.48 6.82 -15.38
N LYS A 190 -13.47 6.91 -14.50
CA LYS A 190 -12.38 5.92 -14.40
C LYS A 190 -12.24 5.35 -13.00
N ILE A 191 -12.02 6.19 -11.99
CA ILE A 191 -11.71 5.72 -10.63
C ILE A 191 -12.90 5.04 -9.97
N ILE A 192 -14.08 5.66 -10.01
CA ILE A 192 -15.29 5.07 -9.42
C ILE A 192 -15.66 3.76 -10.13
N PRO A 193 -15.78 3.71 -11.47
CA PRO A 193 -16.05 2.46 -12.18
C PRO A 193 -15.01 1.36 -11.93
N PHE A 194 -13.73 1.73 -11.78
CA PHE A 194 -12.68 0.77 -11.45
C PHE A 194 -12.93 0.11 -10.10
N PHE A 195 -13.18 0.88 -9.05
CA PHE A 195 -13.41 0.34 -7.70
C PHE A 195 -14.83 -0.21 -7.48
N ASP A 196 -15.79 0.09 -8.36
CA ASP A 196 -17.07 -0.64 -8.43
C ASP A 196 -16.86 -2.06 -8.96
N LYS A 197 -15.98 -2.22 -9.96
CA LYS A 197 -15.63 -3.52 -10.55
C LYS A 197 -14.67 -4.33 -9.69
N TYR A 198 -13.70 -3.67 -9.05
CA TYR A 198 -12.66 -4.26 -8.22
C TYR A 198 -12.75 -3.66 -6.80
N PRO A 199 -13.60 -4.22 -5.93
CA PRO A 199 -14.00 -3.57 -4.70
C PRO A 199 -12.85 -3.42 -3.69
N ILE A 200 -12.80 -2.23 -3.10
CA ILE A 200 -12.11 -1.93 -1.84
C ILE A 200 -12.76 -2.76 -0.74
N LEU A 201 -11.95 -3.44 0.06
CA LEU A 201 -12.35 -4.30 1.16
C LEU A 201 -12.20 -3.56 2.51
N GLY A 202 -12.42 -4.25 3.64
CA GLY A 202 -12.15 -3.71 4.97
C GLY A 202 -12.88 -2.39 5.29
N CYS A 203 -12.33 -1.60 6.23
CA CYS A 203 -12.95 -0.35 6.68
C CYS A 203 -12.91 0.76 5.63
N LYS A 204 -11.91 0.75 4.73
CA LYS A 204 -11.73 1.77 3.68
C LYS A 204 -12.85 1.73 2.64
N SER A 205 -13.53 0.59 2.49
CA SER A 205 -14.71 0.45 1.63
C SER A 205 -15.82 1.46 1.98
N LYS A 206 -15.95 1.81 3.27
CA LYS A 206 -16.89 2.83 3.75
C LYS A 206 -16.46 4.23 3.30
N ASP A 207 -15.16 4.53 3.34
CA ASP A 207 -14.63 5.81 2.84
C ASP A 207 -14.79 5.94 1.34
N TYR A 208 -14.61 4.84 0.60
CA TYR A 208 -14.90 4.81 -0.83
C TYR A 208 -16.39 5.07 -1.12
N ALA A 209 -17.31 4.44 -0.38
CA ALA A 209 -18.74 4.67 -0.53
C ALA A 209 -19.13 6.14 -0.26
N ASP A 210 -18.56 6.75 0.79
CA ASP A 210 -18.78 8.16 1.12
C ASP A 210 -18.22 9.09 0.04
N PHE A 211 -17.04 8.76 -0.47
CA PHE A 211 -16.41 9.47 -1.58
C PHE A 211 -17.26 9.40 -2.86
N LYS A 212 -17.83 8.23 -3.18
CA LYS A 212 -18.76 8.04 -4.29
C LYS A 212 -20.01 8.91 -4.12
N ARG A 213 -20.64 8.89 -2.94
CA ARG A 213 -21.80 9.76 -2.62
C ARG A 213 -21.48 11.25 -2.77
N ALA A 214 -20.32 11.68 -2.29
CA ALA A 214 -19.87 13.07 -2.47
C ALA A 214 -19.68 13.42 -3.96
N SER A 215 -19.21 12.47 -4.78
CA SER A 215 -19.04 12.67 -6.23
C SER A 215 -20.37 12.91 -6.95
N GLU A 216 -21.43 12.19 -6.58
CA GLU A 216 -22.76 12.34 -7.15
C GLU A 216 -23.32 13.75 -6.86
N LEU A 217 -23.17 14.25 -5.62
CA LEU A 217 -23.55 15.62 -5.25
C LEU A 217 -22.75 16.67 -6.04
N ILE A 218 -21.49 16.39 -6.35
CA ILE A 218 -20.65 17.32 -7.13
C ILE A 218 -21.05 17.31 -8.61
N GLN A 219 -21.29 16.13 -9.19
CA GLN A 219 -21.76 15.97 -10.57
C GLN A 219 -23.10 16.69 -10.80
N ASN A 220 -24.03 16.57 -9.85
CA ASN A 220 -25.33 17.24 -9.87
C ASN A 220 -25.28 18.72 -9.49
N LYS A 221 -24.08 19.30 -9.33
CA LYS A 221 -23.85 20.71 -8.93
C LYS A 221 -24.45 21.10 -7.57
N ALA A 222 -24.91 20.14 -6.76
CA ALA A 222 -25.49 20.40 -5.44
C ALA A 222 -24.49 21.05 -4.46
N HIS A 223 -23.20 20.80 -4.63
CA HIS A 223 -22.12 21.48 -3.87
C HIS A 223 -22.10 23.01 -4.01
N LEU A 224 -22.85 23.58 -4.96
CA LEU A 224 -23.00 25.03 -5.16
C LEU A 224 -24.15 25.65 -4.33
N THR A 225 -24.94 24.84 -3.61
CA THR A 225 -25.96 25.32 -2.67
C THR A 225 -25.51 25.14 -1.22
N ALA A 226 -26.13 25.88 -0.30
CA ALA A 226 -25.83 25.76 1.13
C ALA A 226 -26.18 24.36 1.66
N GLU A 227 -27.31 23.82 1.22
CA GLU A 227 -27.83 22.50 1.61
C GLU A 227 -26.93 21.38 1.11
N GLY A 228 -26.53 21.40 -0.16
CA GLY A 228 -25.65 20.38 -0.72
C GLY A 228 -24.24 20.47 -0.15
N LEU A 229 -23.73 21.67 0.14
CA LEU A 229 -22.46 21.82 0.86
C LEU A 229 -22.53 21.26 2.29
N ASP A 230 -23.63 21.47 3.01
CA ASP A 230 -23.83 20.91 4.35
C ASP A 230 -23.87 19.37 4.33
N GLN A 231 -24.54 18.78 3.33
CA GLN A 231 -24.51 17.33 3.11
C GLN A 231 -23.08 16.81 2.88
N ILE A 232 -22.28 17.49 2.05
CA ILE A 232 -20.89 17.10 1.80
C ILE A 232 -20.03 17.25 3.06
N LYS A 233 -20.25 18.29 3.88
CA LYS A 233 -19.56 18.45 5.17
C LYS A 233 -19.85 17.29 6.12
N LYS A 234 -21.12 16.86 6.21
CA LYS A 234 -21.53 15.70 7.01
C LYS A 234 -20.88 14.42 6.52
N ILE A 235 -20.89 14.18 5.19
CA ILE A 235 -20.20 13.04 4.57
C ILE A 235 -18.71 13.07 4.95
N LYS A 236 -18.01 14.17 4.67
CA LYS A 236 -16.59 14.35 4.98
C LYS A 236 -16.28 14.11 6.46
N GLY A 237 -17.16 14.56 7.36
CA GLY A 237 -17.00 14.40 8.80
C GLY A 237 -16.96 12.94 9.25
N GLY A 238 -17.67 12.05 8.57
CA GLY A 238 -17.69 10.61 8.86
C GLY A 238 -16.66 9.79 8.07
N MET A 239 -15.75 10.43 7.32
CA MET A 239 -14.73 9.76 6.51
C MET A 239 -13.37 9.68 7.22
N ASN A 240 -12.60 8.66 6.86
CA ASN A 240 -11.20 8.49 7.25
C ASN A 240 -11.03 8.58 8.78
N THR A 241 -10.21 9.50 9.28
CA THR A 241 -9.98 9.68 10.73
C THR A 241 -11.18 10.22 11.49
N GLY A 242 -12.23 10.69 10.80
CA GLY A 242 -13.50 11.07 11.42
C GLY A 242 -14.48 9.90 11.58
N ARG A 243 -14.10 8.70 11.12
CA ARG A 243 -14.92 7.49 11.22
C ARG A 243 -14.65 6.77 12.54
N GLU A 244 -15.73 6.43 13.25
CA GLU A 244 -15.72 5.55 14.42
C GLU A 244 -15.35 4.09 14.08
#